data_AF-A0A7W8W1A5-F1
#
_entry.id   AF-A0A7W8W1A5-F1
#
_cell.length_a   1.000
_cell.length_b   1.000
_cell.length_c   1.000
_cell.angle_alpha   90.00
_cell.angle_beta   90.00
_cell.angle_gamma   90.00
#
_symmetry.space_group_name_H-M   'P 1'
#
loop_
_entity.id
_entity.type
_entity.pdbx_description
1 polymer ?
#
loop_
_entity_poly.entity_id
_entity_poly.type
_entity_poly.pdbx_seq_one_letter_code
_entity_poly.pdbx_strand_id
1 'polypeptide(L)'
;MHAAESSGEARRPEQFPGKNKMDAFYDQALEYMERTLEQLTRQAPPPQRVPMADSFAYRYVEQTTQQAIVQKLARIISGLHAARVLLKHGFLQEQAALQRMLDEFQEDVTFLTYAEIREDTADLLRDYLAAFYEEEFDVPQNPIKSTQKRPMIPRRRIHAYLARVTGTALDASTAAEVVRTLSKTYSGYVHGASPQIMEMYGGAPPTFHVAGMLDSPLFRDHKDDLWNYFYRCITAFAFAAKAFGDEVLFASIYAYSTWFAGTEPSRK
;
A
#
# COMPACT_ATOMS: atom_id res chain seq x y z
N MET A 1 20.35 -27.06 -62.34
CA MET A 1 19.97 -25.63 -62.34
C MET A 1 18.50 -25.52 -62.00
N HIS A 2 18.17 -25.18 -60.76
CA HIS A 2 16.94 -24.46 -60.40
C HIS A 2 17.20 -23.76 -59.05
N ALA A 3 17.36 -22.45 -59.12
CA ALA A 3 17.40 -21.52 -57.98
C ALA A 3 16.00 -21.51 -57.32
N ALA A 4 15.89 -21.71 -56.00
CA ALA A 4 16.08 -20.74 -54.91
C ALA A 4 15.09 -19.58 -54.95
N GLU A 5 14.06 -19.64 -54.08
CA GLU A 5 13.41 -18.48 -53.47
C GLU A 5 12.72 -18.94 -52.17
N SER A 6 13.42 -18.73 -51.05
CA SER A 6 12.83 -18.82 -49.71
C SER A 6 12.22 -17.46 -49.35
N SER A 7 10.90 -17.36 -49.36
CA SER A 7 10.21 -16.22 -48.77
C SER A 7 10.21 -16.37 -47.25
N GLY A 8 11.08 -15.60 -46.60
CA GLY A 8 11.05 -15.42 -45.16
C GLY A 8 9.78 -14.69 -44.75
N GLU A 9 8.87 -15.40 -44.12
CA GLU A 9 7.70 -14.81 -43.48
C GLU A 9 8.17 -14.13 -42.19
N ALA A 10 8.35 -12.81 -42.27
CA ALA A 10 8.69 -11.98 -41.12
C ALA A 10 7.57 -12.09 -40.08
N ARG A 11 7.89 -12.63 -38.91
CA ARG A 11 7.02 -12.57 -37.72
C ARG A 11 6.59 -11.13 -37.52
N ARG A 12 5.29 -10.87 -37.65
CA ARG A 12 4.69 -9.60 -37.23
C ARG A 12 5.04 -9.40 -35.75
N PRO A 13 5.49 -8.22 -35.33
CA PRO A 13 5.60 -7.92 -33.91
C PRO A 13 4.19 -8.06 -33.32
N GLU A 14 4.07 -8.91 -32.30
CA GLU A 14 2.85 -9.01 -31.50
C GLU A 14 2.44 -7.61 -31.08
N GLN A 15 1.27 -7.20 -31.57
CA GLN A 15 0.61 -5.99 -31.12
C GLN A 15 0.41 -6.14 -29.61
N PHE A 16 1.11 -5.34 -28.82
CA PHE A 16 0.80 -5.19 -27.40
C PHE A 16 -0.69 -4.85 -27.29
N PRO A 17 -1.50 -5.64 -26.57
CA PRO A 17 -2.92 -5.37 -26.44
C PRO A 17 -3.08 -3.98 -25.82
N GLY A 18 -3.86 -3.12 -26.46
CA GLY A 18 -4.13 -1.76 -25.98
C GLY A 18 -4.52 -1.78 -24.51
N LYS A 19 -3.94 -0.87 -23.71
CA LYS A 19 -4.14 -0.81 -22.26
C LYS A 19 -5.63 -0.99 -21.92
N ASN A 20 -5.93 -1.98 -21.08
CA ASN A 20 -7.26 -2.18 -20.55
C ASN A 20 -7.72 -0.87 -19.88
N LYS A 21 -9.00 -0.49 -20.02
CA LYS A 21 -9.58 0.71 -19.40
C LYS A 21 -9.27 0.79 -17.89
N MET A 22 -9.22 -0.35 -17.22
CA MET A 22 -8.81 -0.45 -15.81
C MET A 22 -7.36 -0.07 -15.55
N ASP A 23 -6.44 -0.52 -16.40
CA ASP A 23 -5.03 -0.16 -16.28
C ASP A 23 -4.82 1.34 -16.46
N ALA A 24 -5.59 1.97 -17.36
CA ALA A 24 -5.55 3.42 -17.54
C ALA A 24 -6.00 4.17 -16.27
N PHE A 25 -7.05 3.70 -15.59
CA PHE A 25 -7.48 4.31 -14.32
C PHE A 25 -6.45 4.14 -13.21
N TYR A 26 -5.82 2.97 -13.11
CA TYR A 26 -4.75 2.76 -12.15
C TYR A 26 -3.51 3.61 -12.42
N ASP A 27 -3.10 3.73 -13.68
CA ASP A 27 -1.98 4.60 -14.08
C ASP A 27 -2.28 6.05 -13.68
N GLN A 28 -3.48 6.55 -14.03
CA GLN A 28 -3.90 7.90 -13.70
C GLN A 28 -3.94 8.14 -12.17
N ALA A 29 -4.40 7.15 -11.40
CA ALA A 29 -4.45 7.25 -9.94
C ALA A 29 -3.04 7.32 -9.33
N LEU A 30 -2.10 6.49 -9.81
CA LEU A 30 -0.71 6.51 -9.35
C LEU A 30 -0.05 7.84 -9.69
N GLU A 31 -0.17 8.32 -10.94
CA GLU A 31 0.36 9.63 -11.35
C GLU A 31 -0.23 10.79 -10.54
N TYR A 32 -1.52 10.69 -10.15
CA TYR A 32 -2.15 11.68 -9.29
C TYR A 32 -1.58 11.63 -7.87
N MET A 33 -1.50 10.44 -7.26
CA MET A 33 -0.92 10.25 -5.92
C MET A 33 0.56 10.63 -5.84
N GLU A 34 1.36 10.34 -6.88
CA GLU A 34 2.77 10.73 -6.95
C GLU A 34 2.95 12.25 -6.93
N ARG A 35 2.16 12.98 -7.75
CA ARG A 35 2.16 14.45 -7.73
C ARG A 35 1.70 15.01 -6.39
N THR A 36 0.69 14.41 -5.78
CA THR A 36 0.24 14.79 -4.43
C THR A 36 1.34 14.55 -3.39
N LEU A 37 2.02 13.40 -3.44
CA LEU A 37 3.13 13.09 -2.54
C LEU A 37 4.25 14.14 -2.66
N GLU A 38 4.62 14.53 -3.88
CA GLU A 38 5.62 15.57 -4.10
C GLU A 38 5.19 16.90 -3.48
N GLN A 39 3.92 17.29 -3.62
CA GLN A 39 3.39 18.51 -3.02
C GLN A 39 3.44 18.46 -1.49
N LEU A 40 2.96 17.37 -0.87
CA LEU A 40 3.00 17.20 0.59
C LEU A 40 4.44 17.14 1.12
N THR A 41 5.34 16.49 0.40
CA THR A 41 6.76 16.41 0.79
C THR A 41 7.42 17.78 0.86
N ARG A 42 7.03 18.73 -0.02
CA ARG A 42 7.55 20.11 0.01
C ARG A 42 7.01 20.94 1.18
N GLN A 43 5.93 20.50 1.81
CA GLN A 43 5.34 21.17 2.97
C GLN A 43 5.98 20.72 4.29
N ALA A 44 6.66 19.57 4.31
CA ALA A 44 7.42 19.09 5.45
C ALA A 44 8.91 19.48 5.34
N PRO A 45 9.64 19.65 6.47
CA PRO A 45 11.09 19.83 6.42
C PRO A 45 11.76 18.65 5.72
N PRO A 46 12.70 18.86 4.78
CA PRO A 46 13.28 17.81 3.97
C PRO A 46 14.21 16.90 4.80
N PRO A 47 14.42 15.64 4.40
CA PRO A 47 15.35 14.77 5.09
C PRO A 47 16.79 15.27 4.91
N GLN A 48 17.61 15.05 5.92
CA GLN A 48 19.02 15.45 5.95
C GLN A 48 19.92 14.22 5.75
N ARG A 49 21.13 14.44 5.24
CA ARG A 49 22.16 13.39 5.18
C ARG A 49 22.76 13.21 6.57
N VAL A 50 22.53 12.05 7.18
CA VAL A 50 23.09 11.70 8.49
C VAL A 50 24.22 10.68 8.27
N PRO A 51 25.43 10.91 8.82
CA PRO A 51 26.51 9.93 8.75
C PRO A 51 26.08 8.56 9.29
N MET A 52 26.39 7.50 8.56
CA MET A 52 26.08 6.12 8.95
C MET A 52 27.16 5.19 8.41
N ALA A 53 27.90 4.56 9.32
CA ALA A 53 29.09 3.80 8.98
C ALA A 53 30.07 4.60 8.13
N ASP A 54 30.53 4.00 7.03
CA ASP A 54 31.44 4.60 6.07
C ASP A 54 30.71 5.42 4.99
N SER A 55 29.43 5.77 5.21
CA SER A 55 28.58 6.49 4.28
C SER A 55 27.61 7.43 5.00
N PHE A 56 26.46 7.70 4.38
CA PHE A 56 25.36 8.43 4.96
C PHE A 56 24.03 7.78 4.61
N ALA A 57 23.00 8.10 5.39
CA ALA A 57 21.62 7.79 5.07
C ALA A 57 20.75 9.05 5.17
N TYR A 58 19.68 9.13 4.39
CA TYR A 58 18.72 10.22 4.54
C TYR A 58 17.82 9.95 5.75
N ARG A 59 17.68 10.94 6.63
CA ARG A 59 16.82 10.88 7.82
C ARG A 59 16.08 12.18 8.01
N TYR A 60 14.83 12.08 8.44
CA TYR A 60 14.12 13.22 9.00
C TYR A 60 14.60 13.44 10.43
N VAL A 61 15.25 14.59 10.67
CA VAL A 61 15.83 14.93 11.98
C VAL A 61 14.75 15.48 12.92
N GLU A 62 13.76 16.15 12.35
CA GLU A 62 12.64 16.75 13.07
C GLU A 62 11.61 15.71 13.53
N GLN A 63 11.57 14.54 12.86
CA GLN A 63 10.74 13.38 13.20
C GLN A 63 9.25 13.71 13.43
N THR A 64 8.70 14.60 12.62
CA THR A 64 7.32 15.08 12.79
C THR A 64 6.29 14.03 12.33
N THR A 65 5.04 14.22 12.76
CA THR A 65 3.88 13.45 12.26
C THR A 65 3.76 13.55 10.75
N GLN A 66 3.88 14.77 10.20
CA GLN A 66 3.83 15.04 8.77
C GLN A 66 4.92 14.29 7.99
N GLN A 67 6.14 14.23 8.51
CA GLN A 67 7.24 13.45 7.93
C GLN A 67 6.97 11.94 7.97
N ALA A 68 6.24 11.44 8.98
CA ALA A 68 5.84 10.04 9.04
C ALA A 68 4.73 9.73 8.03
N ILE A 69 3.77 10.64 7.86
CA ILE A 69 2.70 10.55 6.86
C ILE A 69 3.30 10.43 5.45
N VAL A 70 4.20 11.34 5.04
CA VAL A 70 4.77 11.28 3.67
C VAL A 70 5.56 10.00 3.40
N GLN A 71 6.28 9.47 4.40
CA GLN A 71 6.97 8.18 4.26
C GLN A 71 6.00 7.01 4.07
N LYS A 72 4.88 7.00 4.80
CA LYS A 72 3.84 5.97 4.64
C LYS A 72 3.11 6.10 3.31
N LEU A 73 2.81 7.31 2.86
CA LEU A 73 2.22 7.57 1.54
C LEU A 73 3.14 7.10 0.40
N ALA A 74 4.45 7.33 0.51
CA ALA A 74 5.43 6.80 -0.44
C ALA A 74 5.42 5.26 -0.49
N ARG A 75 5.34 4.60 0.67
CA ARG A 75 5.22 3.14 0.76
C ARG A 75 3.89 2.62 0.19
N ILE A 76 2.80 3.37 0.32
CA ILE A 76 1.50 3.04 -0.30
C ILE A 76 1.63 3.04 -1.83
N ILE A 77 2.15 4.12 -2.43
CA ILE A 77 2.32 4.20 -3.89
C ILE A 77 3.18 3.04 -4.41
N SER A 78 4.32 2.80 -3.77
CA SER A 78 5.21 1.69 -4.12
C SER A 78 4.52 0.33 -4.00
N GLY A 79 3.71 0.12 -2.96
CA GLY A 79 2.94 -1.11 -2.76
C GLY A 79 1.87 -1.32 -3.83
N LEU A 80 1.18 -0.26 -4.27
CA LEU A 80 0.18 -0.32 -5.32
C LEU A 80 0.79 -0.63 -6.70
N HIS A 81 1.94 -0.02 -7.03
CA HIS A 81 2.71 -0.39 -8.22
C HIS A 81 3.06 -1.88 -8.22
N ALA A 82 3.61 -2.38 -7.10
CA ALA A 82 3.99 -3.78 -6.96
C ALA A 82 2.78 -4.73 -7.04
N ALA A 83 1.68 -4.41 -6.36
CA ALA A 83 0.45 -5.20 -6.39
C ALA A 83 -0.10 -5.35 -7.82
N ARG A 84 -0.04 -4.29 -8.63
CA ARG A 84 -0.43 -4.35 -10.06
C ARG A 84 0.48 -5.24 -10.88
N VAL A 85 1.79 -5.14 -10.68
CA VAL A 85 2.76 -6.00 -11.39
C VAL A 85 2.52 -7.46 -11.04
N LEU A 86 2.26 -7.78 -9.77
CA LEU A 86 1.97 -9.14 -9.32
C LEU A 86 0.65 -9.66 -9.90
N LEU A 87 -0.42 -8.87 -9.83
CA LEU A 87 -1.71 -9.23 -10.41
C LEU A 87 -1.59 -9.48 -11.92
N LYS A 88 -0.85 -8.63 -12.65
CA LYS A 88 -0.64 -8.82 -14.10
C LYS A 88 0.00 -10.17 -14.47
N HIS A 89 0.77 -10.75 -13.56
CA HIS A 89 1.43 -12.04 -13.74
C HIS A 89 0.77 -13.17 -12.93
N GLY A 90 -0.38 -12.91 -12.30
CA GLY A 90 -1.15 -13.92 -11.56
C GLY A 90 -0.54 -14.32 -10.21
N PHE A 91 0.36 -13.55 -9.63
CA PHE A 91 0.93 -13.80 -8.29
C PHE A 91 -0.03 -13.34 -7.20
N LEU A 92 -1.12 -14.10 -7.01
CA LEU A 92 -2.26 -13.73 -6.15
C LEU A 92 -1.90 -13.75 -4.66
N GLN A 93 -1.08 -14.72 -4.23
CA GLN A 93 -0.65 -14.83 -2.82
C GLN A 93 0.21 -13.63 -2.42
N GLU A 94 1.17 -13.27 -3.27
CA GLU A 94 2.07 -12.13 -3.04
C GLU A 94 1.31 -10.81 -3.10
N GLN A 95 0.34 -10.68 -4.01
CA GLN A 95 -0.56 -9.51 -4.04
C GLN A 95 -1.32 -9.38 -2.72
N ALA A 96 -1.92 -10.46 -2.21
CA ALA A 96 -2.66 -10.44 -0.95
C ALA A 96 -1.76 -10.10 0.25
N ALA A 97 -0.52 -10.60 0.26
CA ALA A 97 0.47 -10.21 1.27
C ALA A 97 0.81 -8.71 1.19
N LEU A 98 0.93 -8.12 0.00
CA LEU A 98 1.11 -6.68 -0.16
C LEU A 98 -0.13 -5.88 0.26
N GLN A 99 -1.33 -6.38 -0.03
CA GLN A 99 -2.58 -5.78 0.41
C GLN A 99 -2.65 -5.72 1.95
N ARG A 100 -2.20 -6.76 2.66
CA ARG A 100 -2.06 -6.72 4.12
C ARG A 100 -1.14 -5.60 4.62
N MET A 101 -0.07 -5.34 3.89
CA MET A 101 0.87 -4.26 4.19
C MET A 101 0.26 -2.88 3.90
N LEU A 102 -0.47 -2.75 2.79
CA LEU A 102 -1.19 -1.53 2.42
C LEU A 102 -2.28 -1.17 3.45
N ASP A 103 -3.01 -2.16 3.97
CA ASP A 103 -3.98 -1.97 5.05
C ASP A 103 -3.32 -1.30 6.27
N GLU A 104 -2.18 -1.84 6.72
CA GLU A 104 -1.44 -1.30 7.86
C GLU A 104 -0.93 0.13 7.61
N PHE A 105 -0.42 0.40 6.41
CA PHE A 105 0.02 1.76 6.07
C PHE A 105 -1.14 2.74 6.00
N GLN A 106 -2.29 2.33 5.47
CA GLN A 106 -3.49 3.16 5.43
C GLN A 106 -4.04 3.44 6.83
N GLU A 107 -4.04 2.44 7.72
CA GLU A 107 -4.39 2.62 9.13
C GLU A 107 -3.44 3.60 9.83
N ASP A 108 -2.14 3.45 9.63
CA ASP A 108 -1.12 4.34 10.19
C ASP A 108 -1.29 5.78 9.69
N VAL A 109 -1.48 5.98 8.37
CA VAL A 109 -1.74 7.32 7.81
C VAL A 109 -3.00 7.92 8.41
N THR A 110 -4.08 7.13 8.50
CA THR A 110 -5.35 7.59 9.05
C THR A 110 -5.19 8.00 10.52
N PHE A 111 -4.48 7.18 11.31
CA PHE A 111 -4.14 7.47 12.70
C PHE A 111 -3.35 8.77 12.84
N LEU A 112 -2.25 8.91 12.10
CA LEU A 112 -1.39 10.08 12.13
C LEU A 112 -2.15 11.35 11.69
N THR A 113 -2.97 11.25 10.65
CA THR A 113 -3.79 12.35 10.18
C THR A 113 -4.81 12.82 11.23
N TYR A 114 -5.56 11.90 11.84
CA TYR A 114 -6.52 12.29 12.88
C TYR A 114 -5.83 12.87 14.11
N ALA A 115 -4.66 12.34 14.47
CA ALA A 115 -3.87 12.89 15.55
C ALA A 115 -3.42 14.33 15.24
N GLU A 116 -2.98 14.60 14.02
CA GLU A 116 -2.58 15.94 13.57
C GLU A 116 -3.77 16.92 13.54
N ILE A 117 -4.88 16.54 12.87
CA ILE A 117 -6.07 17.40 12.72
C ILE A 117 -6.68 17.78 14.07
N ARG A 118 -6.60 16.87 15.06
CA ARG A 118 -7.18 17.08 16.39
C ARG A 118 -6.18 17.66 17.38
N GLU A 119 -4.95 17.94 16.94
CA GLU A 119 -3.84 18.38 17.80
C GLU A 119 -3.64 17.43 19.01
N ASP A 120 -3.78 16.13 18.77
CA ASP A 120 -3.74 15.11 19.80
C ASP A 120 -2.28 14.86 20.23
N THR A 121 -1.99 15.05 21.51
CA THR A 121 -0.67 14.83 22.11
C THR A 121 -0.61 13.54 22.93
N ALA A 122 -1.56 12.62 22.73
CA ALA A 122 -1.65 11.37 23.47
C ALA A 122 -0.33 10.58 23.45
N ASP A 123 -0.05 9.88 24.55
CA ASP A 123 1.11 9.00 24.70
C ASP A 123 1.27 8.01 23.55
N LEU A 124 0.16 7.55 22.95
CA LEU A 124 0.19 6.67 21.79
C LEU A 124 0.88 7.29 20.56
N LEU A 125 0.65 8.57 20.26
CA LEU A 125 1.30 9.23 19.12
C LEU A 125 2.81 9.34 19.37
N ARG A 126 3.21 9.75 20.57
CA ARG A 126 4.62 9.85 20.95
C ARG A 126 5.32 8.49 20.90
N ASP A 127 4.71 7.46 21.50
CA ASP A 127 5.21 6.08 21.45
C ASP A 127 5.35 5.62 20.00
N TYR A 128 4.36 5.91 19.16
CA TYR A 128 4.35 5.54 17.76
C TYR A 128 5.48 6.23 16.98
N LEU A 129 5.65 7.55 17.10
CA LEU A 129 6.69 8.28 16.38
C LEU A 129 8.08 7.84 16.84
N ALA A 130 8.28 7.67 18.15
CA ALA A 130 9.54 7.13 18.69
C ALA A 130 9.86 5.77 18.07
N ALA A 131 8.91 4.82 18.11
CA ALA A 131 9.08 3.51 17.49
C ALA A 131 9.25 3.57 15.97
N PHE A 132 8.56 4.49 15.29
CA PHE A 132 8.58 4.61 13.83
C PHE A 132 9.96 5.08 13.33
N TYR A 133 10.57 6.05 14.01
CA TYR A 133 11.86 6.63 13.63
C TYR A 133 13.07 5.93 14.25
N GLU A 134 12.87 5.05 15.23
CA GLU A 134 13.93 4.23 15.78
C GLU A 134 14.51 3.28 14.71
N GLU A 135 15.84 3.21 14.64
CA GLU A 135 16.55 2.29 13.75
C GLU A 135 16.28 0.83 14.13
N GLU A 136 16.67 -0.12 13.28
CA GLU A 136 16.63 -1.54 13.67
C GLU A 136 17.86 -1.93 14.49
N PHE A 137 18.99 -1.25 14.28
CA PHE A 137 20.28 -1.59 14.88
C PHE A 137 20.97 -0.35 15.48
N ASP A 138 21.40 -0.44 16.74
CA ASP A 138 22.20 0.58 17.45
C ASP A 138 23.71 0.50 17.12
N VAL A 139 24.16 -0.61 16.53
CA VAL A 139 25.55 -0.81 16.07
C VAL A 139 25.55 -1.10 14.56
N PRO A 140 25.48 -0.08 13.69
CA PRO A 140 25.27 -0.31 12.25
C PRO A 140 26.41 -1.09 11.56
N GLN A 141 27.62 -1.05 12.12
CA GLN A 141 28.82 -1.70 11.56
C GLN A 141 28.91 -3.17 11.98
N ASN A 142 28.15 -3.55 13.00
CA ASN A 142 28.03 -4.92 13.43
C ASN A 142 26.61 -5.18 13.93
N PRO A 143 25.62 -5.32 13.03
CA PRO A 143 24.22 -5.52 13.39
C PRO A 143 23.98 -6.73 14.30
N ILE A 144 24.86 -7.75 14.26
CA ILE A 144 24.79 -8.93 15.12
C ILE A 144 24.98 -8.56 16.60
N LYS A 145 25.75 -7.51 16.88
CA LYS A 145 25.96 -6.99 18.24
C LYS A 145 24.89 -6.00 18.67
N SER A 146 23.89 -5.74 17.83
CA SER A 146 22.81 -4.82 18.17
C SER A 146 22.09 -5.28 19.43
N THR A 147 21.91 -4.37 20.37
CA THR A 147 21.08 -4.63 21.57
C THR A 147 19.69 -4.01 21.44
N GLN A 148 19.51 -3.16 20.43
CA GLN A 148 18.25 -2.48 20.16
C GLN A 148 17.15 -3.47 19.84
N LYS A 149 15.98 -3.24 20.45
CA LYS A 149 14.74 -3.96 20.17
C LYS A 149 13.68 -2.93 19.91
N ARG A 150 13.61 -2.51 18.65
CA ARG A 150 12.60 -1.57 18.19
C ARG A 150 11.20 -2.09 18.57
N PRO A 151 10.41 -1.33 19.34
CA PRO A 151 9.13 -1.80 19.82
C PRO A 151 8.10 -1.79 18.69
N MET A 152 7.17 -2.74 18.72
CA MET A 152 6.03 -2.75 17.81
C MET A 152 4.81 -2.15 18.51
N ILE A 153 4.24 -1.09 17.94
CA ILE A 153 2.98 -0.54 18.44
C ILE A 153 1.84 -1.53 18.17
N PRO A 154 1.16 -2.05 19.20
CA PRO A 154 0.08 -3.01 19.02
C PRO A 154 -1.04 -2.40 18.17
N ARG A 155 -1.41 -3.05 17.07
CA ARG A 155 -2.48 -2.58 16.16
C ARG A 155 -3.79 -2.28 16.89
N ARG A 156 -4.13 -3.08 17.91
CA ARG A 156 -5.30 -2.84 18.78
C ARG A 156 -5.35 -1.44 19.41
N ARG A 157 -4.19 -0.84 19.74
CA ARG A 157 -4.15 0.53 20.31
C ARG A 157 -4.54 1.56 19.25
N ILE A 158 -4.07 1.38 18.01
CA ILE A 158 -4.42 2.24 16.88
C ILE A 158 -5.90 2.07 16.51
N HIS A 159 -6.41 0.84 16.44
CA HIS A 159 -7.83 0.58 16.18
C HIS A 159 -8.74 1.19 17.25
N ALA A 160 -8.39 1.04 18.53
CA ALA A 160 -9.13 1.66 19.63
C ALA A 160 -9.12 3.19 19.55
N TYR A 161 -7.99 3.78 19.16
CA TYR A 161 -7.89 5.21 18.90
C TYR A 161 -8.84 5.63 17.78
N LEU A 162 -8.76 4.97 16.62
CA LEU A 162 -9.56 5.29 15.44
C LEU A 162 -11.05 5.19 15.75
N ALA A 163 -11.49 4.10 16.38
CA ALA A 163 -12.89 3.91 16.77
C ALA A 163 -13.43 5.03 17.67
N ARG A 164 -12.59 5.62 18.53
CA ARG A 164 -12.95 6.74 19.39
C ARG A 164 -13.08 8.05 18.62
N VAL A 165 -12.19 8.32 17.66
CA VAL A 165 -12.13 9.63 16.96
C VAL A 165 -13.00 9.70 15.72
N THR A 166 -13.32 8.58 15.08
CA THR A 166 -14.13 8.55 13.85
C THR A 166 -15.63 8.44 14.11
N GLY A 167 -16.06 8.18 15.36
CA GLY A 167 -17.47 8.21 15.79
C GLY A 167 -18.45 7.68 14.74
N THR A 168 -18.32 6.41 14.34
CA THR A 168 -19.08 5.88 13.19
C THR A 168 -20.57 5.69 13.51
N ALA A 169 -21.42 5.74 12.47
CA ALA A 169 -22.84 5.37 12.51
C ALA A 169 -23.08 3.87 12.77
N LEU A 170 -22.05 3.04 12.54
CA LEU A 170 -21.92 1.68 13.07
C LEU A 170 -21.38 1.76 14.49
N ASP A 171 -21.86 0.93 15.41
CA ASP A 171 -21.27 0.87 16.75
C ASP A 171 -19.77 0.53 16.65
N ALA A 172 -18.97 1.15 17.51
CA ALA A 172 -17.51 1.07 17.48
C ALA A 172 -16.97 -0.37 17.55
N SER A 173 -17.73 -1.31 18.14
CA SER A 173 -17.36 -2.72 18.21
C SER A 173 -17.47 -3.38 16.83
N THR A 174 -18.54 -3.12 16.09
CA THR A 174 -18.72 -3.67 14.75
C THR A 174 -17.65 -3.17 13.77
N ALA A 175 -17.32 -1.87 13.80
CA ALA A 175 -16.25 -1.32 12.97
C ALA A 175 -14.87 -1.92 13.29
N ALA A 176 -14.55 -2.08 14.59
CA ALA A 176 -13.31 -2.72 15.02
C ALA A 176 -13.23 -4.19 14.61
N GLU A 177 -14.35 -4.92 14.69
CA GLU A 177 -14.43 -6.33 14.30
C GLU A 177 -14.28 -6.53 12.78
N VAL A 178 -14.79 -5.61 11.96
CA VAL A 178 -14.58 -5.63 10.49
C VAL A 178 -13.09 -5.48 10.17
N VAL A 179 -12.43 -4.47 10.74
CA VAL A 179 -10.99 -4.23 10.54
C VAL A 179 -10.16 -5.42 11.05
N ARG A 180 -10.48 -5.95 12.23
CA ARG A 180 -9.84 -7.15 12.79
C ARG A 180 -10.01 -8.36 11.86
N THR A 181 -11.18 -8.53 11.29
CA THR A 181 -11.48 -9.66 10.39
C THR A 181 -10.69 -9.55 9.10
N LEU A 182 -10.67 -8.38 8.45
CA LEU A 182 -9.84 -8.13 7.26
C LEU A 182 -8.36 -8.41 7.54
N SER A 183 -7.83 -7.86 8.64
CA SER A 183 -6.44 -8.08 9.07
C SER A 183 -6.11 -9.57 9.26
N LYS A 184 -7.04 -10.33 9.85
CA LYS A 184 -6.87 -11.78 10.07
C LYS A 184 -6.93 -12.58 8.77
N THR A 185 -7.87 -12.25 7.88
CA THR A 185 -7.99 -12.90 6.56
C THR A 185 -6.68 -12.77 5.78
N TYR A 186 -6.14 -11.56 5.73
CA TYR A 186 -4.93 -11.28 4.98
C TYR A 186 -3.63 -11.74 5.66
N SER A 187 -3.63 -11.91 6.99
CA SER A 187 -2.48 -12.42 7.75
C SER A 187 -2.07 -13.84 7.35
N GLY A 188 -3.02 -14.67 6.89
CA GLY A 188 -2.73 -16.01 6.39
C GLY A 188 -1.77 -16.02 5.19
N TYR A 189 -1.91 -15.05 4.28
CA TYR A 189 -1.04 -14.90 3.12
C TYR A 189 0.39 -14.48 3.50
N VAL A 190 0.53 -13.68 4.57
CA VAL A 190 1.84 -13.23 5.06
C VAL A 190 2.61 -14.35 5.75
N HIS A 191 1.93 -15.18 6.54
CA HIS A 191 2.58 -16.24 7.33
C HIS A 191 2.57 -17.62 6.66
N GLY A 192 2.00 -17.75 5.47
CA GLY A 192 1.90 -19.03 4.78
C GLY A 192 0.98 -20.01 5.51
N ALA A 193 -0.21 -19.56 5.91
CA ALA A 193 -1.20 -20.44 6.50
C ALA A 193 -1.69 -21.46 5.47
N SER A 194 -1.83 -22.72 5.89
CA SER A 194 -2.18 -23.83 4.98
C SER A 194 -3.42 -23.56 4.12
N PRO A 195 -4.54 -23.00 4.63
CA PRO A 195 -5.69 -22.70 3.78
C PRO A 195 -5.37 -21.76 2.62
N GLN A 196 -4.59 -20.70 2.85
CA GLN A 196 -4.17 -19.75 1.83
C GLN A 196 -3.18 -20.38 0.84
N ILE A 197 -2.19 -21.15 1.32
CA ILE A 197 -1.27 -21.88 0.42
C ILE A 197 -2.04 -22.83 -0.50
N MET A 198 -3.06 -23.50 0.01
CA MET A 198 -3.85 -24.46 -0.78
C MET A 198 -4.70 -23.80 -1.87
N GLU A 199 -4.89 -22.47 -1.87
CA GLU A 199 -5.49 -21.74 -2.99
C GLU A 199 -4.62 -21.84 -4.25
N MET A 200 -3.30 -22.02 -4.09
CA MET A 200 -2.37 -22.25 -5.20
C MET A 200 -2.49 -23.65 -5.80
N TYR A 201 -3.26 -24.56 -5.21
CA TYR A 201 -3.34 -25.95 -5.64
C TYR A 201 -4.63 -26.21 -6.45
N GLY A 202 -4.50 -26.68 -7.69
CA GLY A 202 -5.66 -26.95 -8.54
C GLY A 202 -5.30 -27.38 -9.96
N GLY A 203 -6.29 -27.38 -10.85
CA GLY A 203 -6.13 -27.81 -12.25
C GLY A 203 -6.38 -29.30 -12.48
N ALA A 204 -6.10 -29.76 -13.69
CA ALA A 204 -6.23 -31.15 -14.11
C ALA A 204 -5.00 -31.56 -14.96
N PRO A 205 -4.03 -32.34 -14.43
CA PRO A 205 -3.99 -32.91 -13.07
C PRO A 205 -3.76 -31.84 -11.98
N PRO A 206 -4.16 -32.09 -10.73
CA PRO A 206 -4.02 -31.12 -9.65
C PRO A 206 -2.56 -30.95 -9.23
N THR A 207 -2.07 -29.71 -9.24
CA THR A 207 -0.70 -29.35 -8.86
C THR A 207 -0.64 -27.93 -8.28
N PHE A 208 0.51 -27.55 -7.71
CA PHE A 208 0.76 -26.18 -7.28
C PHE A 208 1.08 -25.27 -8.48
N HIS A 209 0.37 -24.14 -8.52
CA HIS A 209 0.55 -23.06 -9.49
C HIS A 209 1.57 -22.04 -8.95
N VAL A 210 2.86 -22.35 -9.08
CA VAL A 210 3.96 -21.52 -8.53
C VAL A 210 4.47 -20.44 -9.48
N ALA A 211 3.98 -20.41 -10.72
CA ALA A 211 4.39 -19.45 -11.75
C ALA A 211 3.27 -18.46 -12.12
N GLY A 212 2.34 -18.26 -11.19
CA GLY A 212 1.15 -17.44 -11.37
C GLY A 212 -0.12 -18.25 -11.62
N MET A 213 -1.26 -17.61 -11.33
CA MET A 213 -2.60 -18.21 -11.29
C MET A 213 -3.58 -17.44 -12.18
N LEU A 214 -3.16 -17.03 -13.38
CA LEU A 214 -3.97 -16.21 -14.31
C LEU A 214 -5.30 -16.87 -14.68
N ASP A 215 -5.30 -18.20 -14.83
CA ASP A 215 -6.49 -18.98 -15.19
C ASP A 215 -7.29 -19.47 -13.98
N SER A 216 -6.89 -19.10 -12.76
CA SER A 216 -7.60 -19.48 -11.54
C SER A 216 -8.93 -18.74 -11.45
N PRO A 217 -10.02 -19.38 -10.96
CA PRO A 217 -11.25 -18.68 -10.64
C PRO A 217 -11.05 -17.53 -9.63
N LEU A 218 -10.02 -17.61 -8.79
CA LEU A 218 -9.68 -16.59 -7.80
C LEU A 218 -9.10 -15.31 -8.42
N PHE A 219 -8.59 -15.37 -9.65
CA PHE A 219 -7.97 -14.22 -10.32
C PHE A 219 -8.93 -13.02 -10.40
N ARG A 220 -10.21 -13.29 -10.68
CA ARG A 220 -11.23 -12.25 -10.79
C ARG A 220 -11.45 -11.53 -9.47
N ASP A 221 -11.58 -12.28 -8.37
CA ASP A 221 -11.82 -11.72 -7.04
C ASP A 221 -10.65 -10.83 -6.61
N HIS A 222 -9.42 -11.29 -6.83
CA HIS A 222 -8.21 -10.52 -6.55
C HIS A 222 -8.09 -9.25 -7.40
N LYS A 223 -8.47 -9.33 -8.67
CA LYS A 223 -8.48 -8.19 -9.58
C LYS A 223 -9.52 -7.15 -9.15
N ASP A 224 -10.73 -7.60 -8.82
CA ASP A 224 -11.81 -6.73 -8.41
C ASP A 224 -11.48 -6.08 -7.05
N ASP A 225 -10.84 -6.81 -6.13
CA ASP A 225 -10.46 -6.26 -4.83
C ASP A 225 -9.30 -5.25 -4.91
N LEU A 226 -8.37 -5.37 -5.87
CA LEU A 226 -7.30 -4.39 -6.04
C LEU A 226 -7.85 -2.98 -6.29
N TRP A 227 -9.02 -2.85 -6.93
CA TRP A 227 -9.71 -1.57 -7.08
C TRP A 227 -10.00 -0.88 -5.75
N ASN A 228 -10.46 -1.63 -4.76
CA ASN A 228 -10.77 -1.10 -3.43
C ASN A 228 -9.52 -0.51 -2.76
N TYR A 229 -8.36 -1.13 -2.96
CA TYR A 229 -7.10 -0.63 -2.41
C TYR A 229 -6.68 0.69 -3.04
N PHE A 230 -6.86 0.86 -4.35
CA PHE A 230 -6.65 2.15 -5.00
C PHE A 230 -7.54 3.23 -4.41
N TYR A 231 -8.86 2.97 -4.35
CA TYR A 231 -9.82 3.92 -3.78
C TYR A 231 -9.47 4.32 -2.33
N ARG A 232 -9.25 3.33 -1.45
CA ARG A 232 -8.89 3.55 -0.04
C ARG A 232 -7.61 4.37 0.10
N CYS A 233 -6.62 4.10 -0.73
CA CYS A 233 -5.36 4.85 -0.73
C CYS A 233 -5.54 6.29 -1.18
N ILE A 234 -6.32 6.56 -2.24
CA ILE A 234 -6.63 7.93 -2.68
C ILE A 234 -7.31 8.71 -1.55
N THR A 235 -8.25 8.08 -0.83
CA THR A 235 -8.89 8.71 0.34
C THR A 235 -7.88 9.04 1.45
N ALA A 236 -6.90 8.16 1.70
CA ALA A 236 -5.82 8.43 2.66
C ALA A 236 -4.96 9.65 2.24
N PHE A 237 -4.73 9.85 0.94
CA PHE A 237 -4.05 11.06 0.43
C PHE A 237 -4.87 12.33 0.66
N ALA A 238 -6.20 12.29 0.49
CA ALA A 238 -7.05 13.44 0.80
C ALA A 238 -6.91 13.82 2.27
N PHE A 239 -7.09 12.85 3.16
CA PHE A 239 -6.96 13.05 4.60
C PHE A 239 -5.56 13.55 4.99
N ALA A 240 -4.50 13.05 4.37
CA ALA A 240 -3.15 13.59 4.56
C ALA A 240 -3.07 15.08 4.19
N ALA A 241 -3.60 15.51 3.05
CA ALA A 241 -3.63 16.94 2.68
C ALA A 241 -4.38 17.80 3.72
N LYS A 242 -5.47 17.27 4.27
CA LYS A 242 -6.21 17.92 5.37
C LYS A 242 -5.35 18.08 6.63
N ALA A 243 -4.58 17.06 7.02
CA ALA A 243 -3.64 17.14 8.15
C ALA A 243 -2.50 18.15 7.93
N PHE A 244 -2.14 18.42 6.69
CA PHE A 244 -1.17 19.45 6.35
C PHE A 244 -1.78 20.87 6.31
N GLY A 245 -3.09 21.01 6.51
CA GLY A 245 -3.82 22.27 6.41
C GLY A 245 -4.04 22.75 4.97
N ASP A 246 -3.77 21.90 3.97
CA ASP A 246 -3.93 22.23 2.55
C ASP A 246 -5.35 21.89 2.08
N GLU A 247 -6.30 22.79 2.38
CA GLU A 247 -7.72 22.63 2.05
C GLU A 247 -7.99 22.54 0.55
N VAL A 248 -7.18 23.22 -0.27
CA VAL A 248 -7.33 23.22 -1.73
C VAL A 248 -6.93 21.86 -2.28
N LEU A 249 -5.79 21.32 -1.82
CA LEU A 249 -5.35 20.00 -2.20
C LEU A 249 -6.30 18.91 -1.67
N PHE A 250 -6.78 19.01 -0.43
CA PHE A 250 -7.80 18.12 0.12
C PHE A 250 -9.04 18.06 -0.77
N ALA A 251 -9.63 19.21 -1.11
CA ALA A 251 -10.83 19.27 -1.94
C ALA A 251 -10.60 18.66 -3.34
N SER A 252 -9.41 18.89 -3.93
CA SER A 252 -9.04 18.32 -5.21
C SER A 252 -8.98 16.78 -5.17
N ILE A 253 -8.27 16.22 -4.17
CA ILE A 253 -8.11 14.77 -4.06
C ILE A 253 -9.44 14.10 -3.69
N TYR A 254 -10.25 14.74 -2.85
CA TYR A 254 -11.57 14.20 -2.48
C TYR A 254 -12.54 14.17 -3.67
N ALA A 255 -12.53 15.21 -4.51
CA ALA A 255 -13.27 15.19 -5.77
C ALA A 255 -12.76 14.07 -6.69
N TYR A 256 -11.43 13.90 -6.78
CA TYR A 256 -10.82 12.81 -7.54
C TYR A 256 -11.20 11.43 -7.01
N SER A 257 -11.23 11.21 -5.69
CA SER A 257 -11.66 9.93 -5.11
C SER A 257 -13.12 9.60 -5.42
N THR A 258 -13.99 10.62 -5.44
CA THR A 258 -15.40 10.46 -5.79
C THR A 258 -15.57 10.08 -7.26
N TRP A 259 -14.81 10.75 -8.15
CA TRP A 259 -14.77 10.39 -9.57
C TRP A 259 -14.23 8.97 -9.78
N PHE A 260 -13.13 8.60 -9.11
CA PHE A 260 -12.53 7.27 -9.20
C PHE A 260 -13.51 6.20 -8.72
N ALA A 261 -14.21 6.40 -7.60
CA ALA A 261 -15.25 5.48 -7.16
C ALA A 261 -16.34 5.27 -8.23
N GLY A 262 -16.74 6.33 -8.93
CA GLY A 262 -17.72 6.26 -10.02
C GLY A 262 -17.25 5.51 -11.28
N THR A 263 -15.97 5.18 -11.40
CA THR A 263 -15.43 4.39 -12.52
C THR A 263 -15.30 2.89 -12.22
N GLU A 264 -15.80 2.44 -11.06
CA GLU A 264 -15.76 1.04 -10.64
C GLU A 264 -16.28 0.09 -11.74
N PRO A 265 -15.56 -1.00 -12.05
CA PRO A 265 -16.06 -2.03 -12.94
C PRO A 265 -17.42 -2.53 -12.48
N SER A 266 -18.40 -2.48 -13.36
CA SER A 266 -19.70 -3.09 -13.09
C SER A 266 -19.48 -4.59 -12.82
N ARG A 267 -19.89 -5.09 -11.65
CA ARG A 267 -19.99 -6.52 -11.37
C ARG A 267 -21.08 -7.11 -12.30
N LYS A 268 -20.71 -7.48 -13.52
CA LYS A 268 -21.54 -8.27 -14.44
C LYS A 268 -21.20 -9.75 -14.34
#